data_AF-A0A944MLJ2-F1
#
_entry.id   AF-A0A944MLJ2-F1
#
_cell.length_a   1.000
_cell.length_b   1.000
_cell.length_c   1.000
_cell.angle_alpha   90.00
_cell.angle_beta   90.00
_cell.angle_gamma   90.00
#
_symmetry.space_group_name_H-M   'P 1'
#
loop_
_entity.id
_entity.type
_entity.pdbx_description
1 polymer ?
#
loop_
_entity_poly.entity_id
_entity_poly.type
_entity_poly.pdbx_seq_one_letter_code
_entity_poly.pdbx_strand_id
1 'polypeptide(L)'
;MNKIFVLGLIFLSIFACDRFEHKFEPEIVDENYIIDFFTTFADSIETILPTEDVSDIMNFFHNDYSNNGLIKSDVEIFYKAFSYINMPLTFEATIIDTNAFTIDWRLLVTSLDSETTFMDTLMSDVLIETEDSYQFYGNQADMRNVVIELFTGQWCSNCPSAEEALHNLRMQYGSRFSYVEYHVGDQLAGDFADVFGYYPNTGTLPLGIVNGNANIIYSAPSAEEVQTEIETAIIPLLQEPPLISLTDIQTNLTDSLLTGSVQIEVDTAISTNNLTLVAVLMEDYNEEYPNHHGDPHHNIALKRVTIDISALNLDDPVNFEINELDVLPQWYMDNATGLPEDITLVIWVQTLETPYNQNTCTAYNTIEVSLNN
;
A
#
# COMPACT_ATOMS: atom_id res chain seq x y z
N MET A 1 23.59 55.39 -48.72
CA MET A 1 23.25 54.41 -47.66
C MET A 1 24.57 53.88 -47.09
N ASN A 2 24.71 53.72 -45.76
CA ASN A 2 25.91 53.25 -45.02
C ASN A 2 26.64 54.25 -44.10
N LYS A 3 25.93 55.09 -43.35
CA LYS A 3 26.47 55.66 -42.10
C LYS A 3 25.52 55.62 -40.91
N ILE A 4 24.20 55.53 -41.15
CA ILE A 4 23.19 55.39 -40.10
C ILE A 4 23.08 53.95 -39.57
N PHE A 5 23.43 52.94 -40.39
CA PHE A 5 23.33 51.53 -40.01
C PHE A 5 24.44 51.07 -39.04
N VAL A 6 25.59 51.75 -39.02
CA VAL A 6 26.73 51.37 -38.16
C VAL A 6 26.58 51.93 -36.74
N LEU A 7 25.86 53.03 -36.55
CA LEU A 7 25.61 53.60 -35.21
C LEU A 7 24.55 52.81 -34.42
N GLY A 8 23.60 52.17 -35.10
CA GLY A 8 22.55 51.36 -34.46
C GLY A 8 23.08 50.03 -33.88
N LEU A 9 24.11 49.45 -34.50
CA LEU A 9 24.70 48.18 -34.05
C LEU A 9 25.58 48.33 -32.81
N ILE A 10 26.20 49.49 -32.61
CA ILE A 10 27.05 49.74 -31.42
C ILE A 10 26.19 50.03 -30.18
N PHE A 11 24.99 50.60 -30.33
CA PHE A 11 24.07 50.83 -29.21
C PHE A 11 23.40 49.54 -28.70
N LEU A 12 23.22 48.53 -29.57
CA LEU A 12 22.66 47.23 -29.20
C LEU A 12 23.66 46.34 -28.44
N SER A 13 24.98 46.57 -28.55
CA SER A 13 25.98 45.81 -27.80
C SER A 13 26.21 46.29 -26.36
N ILE A 14 25.74 47.48 -25.99
CA ILE A 14 25.91 48.01 -24.61
C ILE A 14 24.77 47.53 -23.69
N PHE A 15 23.61 47.20 -24.25
CA PHE A 15 22.47 46.63 -23.51
C PHE A 15 22.38 45.09 -23.60
N ALA A 16 23.24 44.43 -24.38
CA ALA A 16 23.26 42.97 -24.49
C ALA A 16 24.15 42.28 -23.43
N CYS A 17 25.02 43.02 -22.75
CA CYS A 17 25.89 42.47 -21.70
C CYS A 17 25.30 42.55 -20.29
N ASP A 18 24.13 43.18 -20.11
CA ASP A 18 23.54 43.46 -18.78
C ASP A 18 22.28 42.62 -18.49
N ARG A 19 22.01 41.58 -19.31
CA ARG A 19 20.77 40.78 -19.22
C ARG A 19 20.99 39.35 -18.70
N PHE A 20 22.20 38.97 -18.33
CA PHE A 20 22.50 37.60 -17.89
C PHE A 20 23.44 37.49 -16.69
N GLU A 21 23.48 38.50 -15.81
CA GLU A 21 23.88 38.24 -14.41
C GLU A 21 22.63 37.90 -13.58
N HIS A 22 21.98 36.79 -13.94
CA HIS A 22 21.24 36.05 -12.92
C HIS A 22 22.29 35.26 -12.15
N LYS A 23 22.81 35.85 -11.08
CA LYS A 23 23.35 35.04 -9.99
C LYS A 23 22.17 34.26 -9.45
N PHE A 24 22.07 32.99 -9.84
CA PHE A 24 21.35 32.02 -9.04
C PHE A 24 22.19 31.83 -7.77
N GLU A 25 22.03 32.75 -6.83
CA GLU A 25 22.33 32.42 -5.44
C GLU A 25 21.30 31.36 -5.06
N PRO A 26 21.72 30.18 -4.56
CA PRO A 26 20.76 29.23 -4.03
C PRO A 26 19.93 29.95 -2.98
N GLU A 27 18.60 29.86 -3.05
CA GLU A 27 17.75 30.34 -1.97
C GLU A 27 18.23 29.69 -0.68
N ILE A 28 18.65 30.53 0.27
CA ILE A 28 19.00 30.08 1.60
C ILE A 28 17.67 29.79 2.27
N VAL A 29 17.28 28.52 2.24
CA VAL A 29 16.19 28.01 3.08
C VAL A 29 16.64 28.19 4.53
N ASP A 30 15.98 29.08 5.27
CA ASP A 30 16.25 29.23 6.70
C ASP A 30 15.62 28.03 7.41
N GLU A 31 16.44 27.21 8.07
CA GLU A 31 16.01 26.05 8.90
C GLU A 31 14.85 26.43 9.84
N ASN A 32 14.77 27.70 10.26
CA ASN A 32 13.67 28.22 11.07
C ASN A 32 12.29 28.07 10.40
N TYR A 33 12.17 28.27 9.08
CA TYR A 33 10.86 28.17 8.40
C TYR A 33 10.36 26.72 8.30
N ILE A 34 11.27 25.75 8.15
CA ILE A 34 10.92 24.32 8.15
C ILE A 34 10.45 23.90 9.55
N ILE A 35 11.14 24.37 10.60
CA ILE A 35 10.75 24.12 11.98
C ILE A 35 9.38 24.74 12.28
N ASP A 36 9.10 25.96 11.82
CA ASP A 36 7.80 26.63 12.03
C ASP A 36 6.67 25.90 11.28
N PHE A 37 6.91 25.48 10.04
CA PHE A 37 5.98 24.63 9.27
C PHE A 37 5.66 23.34 10.01
N PHE A 38 6.69 22.61 10.44
CA PHE A 38 6.51 21.33 11.11
C PHE A 38 5.85 21.50 12.49
N THR A 39 6.16 22.57 13.21
CA THR A 39 5.49 22.87 14.49
C THR A 39 3.99 23.04 14.28
N THR A 40 3.59 23.76 13.22
CA THR A 40 2.17 23.94 12.87
C THR A 40 1.51 22.60 12.50
N PHE A 41 2.25 21.72 11.80
CA PHE A 41 1.81 20.36 11.50
C PHE A 41 1.63 19.52 12.78
N ALA A 42 2.62 19.51 13.67
CA ALA A 42 2.60 18.78 14.93
C ALA A 42 1.45 19.23 15.84
N ASP A 43 1.22 20.54 15.96
CA ASP A 43 0.08 21.10 16.70
C ASP A 43 -1.26 20.64 16.11
N SER A 44 -1.34 20.52 14.77
CA SER A 44 -2.53 20.03 14.07
C SER A 44 -2.80 18.56 14.39
N ILE A 45 -1.75 17.73 14.39
CA ILE A 45 -1.81 16.31 14.77
C ILE A 45 -2.30 16.15 16.21
N GLU A 46 -1.72 16.89 17.17
CA GLU A 46 -2.10 16.85 18.59
C GLU A 46 -3.56 17.30 18.82
N THR A 47 -4.04 18.28 18.05
CA THR A 47 -5.36 18.89 18.25
C THR A 47 -6.49 18.14 17.54
N ILE A 48 -6.23 17.59 16.35
CA ILE A 48 -7.26 17.03 15.48
C ILE A 48 -7.46 15.54 15.74
N LEU A 49 -6.41 14.78 16.06
CA LEU A 49 -6.56 13.34 16.27
C LEU A 49 -7.06 13.03 17.69
N PRO A 50 -7.86 11.96 17.88
CA PRO A 50 -8.36 11.03 16.87
C PRO A 50 -9.76 11.45 16.36
N THR A 51 -9.85 12.01 15.15
CA THR A 51 -11.13 12.35 14.51
C THR A 51 -11.19 11.81 13.09
N GLU A 52 -12.40 11.62 12.56
CA GLU A 52 -12.61 11.20 11.16
C GLU A 52 -12.32 12.32 10.15
N ASP A 53 -12.46 13.59 10.56
CA ASP A 53 -12.19 14.75 9.71
C ASP A 53 -10.73 15.20 9.87
N VAL A 54 -9.87 14.62 9.05
CA VAL A 54 -8.43 14.91 9.00
C VAL A 54 -8.06 15.95 7.93
N SER A 55 -9.04 16.67 7.36
CA SER A 55 -8.84 17.57 6.23
C SER A 55 -7.73 18.61 6.47
N ASP A 56 -7.66 19.15 7.69
CA ASP A 56 -6.65 20.14 8.07
C ASP A 56 -5.23 19.54 8.16
N ILE A 57 -5.10 18.28 8.59
CA ILE A 57 -3.83 17.54 8.53
C ILE A 57 -3.45 17.28 7.06
N MET A 58 -4.42 16.91 6.22
CA MET A 58 -4.16 16.59 4.82
C MET A 58 -3.78 17.81 3.96
N ASN A 59 -4.01 19.03 4.44
CA ASN A 59 -3.55 20.26 3.78
C ASN A 59 -2.03 20.42 3.80
N PHE A 60 -1.34 19.77 4.74
CA PHE A 60 0.12 19.76 4.81
C PHE A 60 0.77 18.88 3.72
N PHE A 61 0.01 18.00 3.08
CA PHE A 61 0.51 17.10 2.04
C PHE A 61 0.19 17.66 0.66
N HIS A 62 1.17 17.67 -0.24
CA HIS A 62 0.99 18.05 -1.64
C HIS A 62 0.08 17.03 -2.35
N ASN A 63 -0.69 17.45 -3.36
CA ASN A 63 -1.61 16.54 -4.06
C ASN A 63 -0.90 15.36 -4.75
N ASP A 64 0.33 15.60 -5.22
CA ASP A 64 1.20 14.58 -5.81
C ASP A 64 2.15 13.94 -4.78
N TYR A 65 1.79 13.95 -3.49
CA TYR A 65 2.61 13.31 -2.46
C TYR A 65 2.80 11.82 -2.77
N SER A 66 4.06 11.39 -2.81
CA SER A 66 4.47 10.00 -2.91
C SER A 66 5.77 9.78 -2.15
N ASN A 67 5.73 8.91 -1.13
CA ASN A 67 6.89 8.62 -0.30
C ASN A 67 7.12 7.11 -0.21
N ASN A 68 8.17 6.62 -0.86
CA ASN A 68 8.38 5.20 -1.06
C ASN A 68 7.12 4.52 -1.60
N GLY A 69 6.42 5.10 -2.57
CA GLY A 69 5.16 4.56 -3.10
C GLY A 69 3.90 4.75 -2.24
N LEU A 70 3.99 5.21 -0.98
CA LEU A 70 2.80 5.64 -0.22
C LEU A 70 2.27 6.95 -0.78
N ILE A 71 0.99 7.00 -1.13
CA ILE A 71 0.36 8.20 -1.72
C ILE A 71 -0.47 8.97 -0.70
N LYS A 72 -0.90 10.18 -1.05
CA LYS A 72 -1.65 11.07 -0.13
C LYS A 72 -2.90 10.42 0.46
N SER A 73 -3.63 9.62 -0.31
CA SER A 73 -4.83 8.92 0.18
C SER A 73 -4.48 7.83 1.20
N ASP A 74 -3.32 7.18 1.11
CA ASP A 74 -2.86 6.22 2.13
C ASP A 74 -2.61 6.93 3.45
N VAL A 75 -1.98 8.11 3.40
CA VAL A 75 -1.73 8.95 4.58
C VAL A 75 -3.05 9.40 5.22
N GLU A 76 -4.06 9.73 4.42
CA GLU A 76 -5.38 10.08 4.92
C GLU A 76 -6.04 8.89 5.66
N ILE A 77 -5.98 7.69 5.08
CA ILE A 77 -6.49 6.47 5.70
C ILE A 77 -5.76 6.19 7.02
N PHE A 78 -4.43 6.33 7.03
CA PHE A 78 -3.61 6.15 8.22
C PHE A 78 -4.06 7.07 9.37
N TYR A 79 -4.27 8.37 9.10
CA TYR A 79 -4.72 9.29 10.15
C TYR A 79 -6.17 9.04 10.57
N LYS A 80 -7.07 8.69 9.64
CA LYS A 80 -8.46 8.32 9.97
C LYS A 80 -8.53 7.05 10.80
N ALA A 81 -7.58 6.12 10.64
CA ALA A 81 -7.56 4.87 11.39
C ALA A 81 -7.63 5.10 12.91
N PHE A 82 -7.04 6.20 13.40
CA PHE A 82 -7.05 6.52 14.81
C PHE A 82 -8.46 6.81 15.37
N SER A 83 -9.43 7.24 14.57
CA SER A 83 -10.80 7.49 15.04
C SER A 83 -11.56 6.21 15.39
N TYR A 84 -11.13 5.06 14.88
CA TYR A 84 -11.73 3.76 15.18
C TYR A 84 -11.17 3.13 16.46
N ILE A 85 -10.13 3.73 17.04
CA ILE A 85 -9.51 3.22 18.27
C ILE A 85 -10.34 3.66 19.48
N ASN A 86 -10.95 2.68 20.14
CA ASN A 86 -11.76 2.88 21.35
C ASN A 86 -10.92 3.08 22.62
N MET A 87 -9.80 3.79 22.54
CA MET A 87 -8.98 4.17 23.70
C MET A 87 -8.51 5.63 23.59
N PRO A 88 -8.38 6.36 24.71
CA PRO A 88 -7.83 7.70 24.67
C PRO A 88 -6.34 7.67 24.28
N LEU A 89 -5.97 8.44 23.26
CA LEU A 89 -4.61 8.52 22.73
C LEU A 89 -4.04 9.93 22.89
N THR A 90 -2.71 9.99 22.92
CA THR A 90 -1.91 11.22 22.84
C THR A 90 -0.96 11.10 21.67
N PHE A 91 -0.75 12.19 20.94
CA PHE A 91 0.04 12.22 19.72
C PHE A 91 1.16 13.24 19.88
N GLU A 92 2.40 12.82 19.60
CA GLU A 92 3.57 13.67 19.60
C GLU A 92 4.31 13.51 18.27
N ALA A 93 4.38 14.57 17.48
CA ALA A 93 5.18 14.63 16.26
C ALA A 93 6.42 15.51 16.50
N THR A 94 7.61 14.95 16.31
CA THR A 94 8.88 15.61 16.67
C THR A 94 9.90 15.50 15.55
N ILE A 95 10.48 16.63 15.12
CA ILE A 95 11.64 16.64 14.20
C ILE A 95 12.85 16.00 14.90
N ILE A 96 13.53 15.12 14.16
CA ILE A 96 14.81 14.52 14.54
C ILE A 96 15.96 15.23 13.85
N ASP A 97 15.86 15.41 12.52
CA ASP A 97 16.89 16.03 11.70
C ASP A 97 16.26 16.76 10.51
N THR A 98 16.98 17.76 10.00
CA THR A 98 16.61 18.50 8.80
C THR A 98 17.84 18.70 7.93
N ASN A 99 17.73 18.39 6.64
CA ASN A 99 18.79 18.59 5.67
C ASN A 99 18.22 19.16 4.37
N ALA A 100 18.41 20.46 4.16
CA ALA A 100 17.73 21.22 3.11
C ALA A 100 16.22 20.98 3.18
N PHE A 101 15.60 20.37 2.16
CA PHE A 101 14.18 20.08 2.13
C PHE A 101 13.83 18.67 2.64
N THR A 102 14.81 17.89 3.09
CA THR A 102 14.54 16.58 3.70
C THR A 102 14.38 16.73 5.21
N ILE A 103 13.37 16.07 5.77
CA ILE A 103 13.13 16.03 7.20
C ILE A 103 13.01 14.59 7.69
N ASP A 104 13.67 14.30 8.79
CA ASP A 104 13.47 13.06 9.54
C ASP A 104 12.71 13.42 10.81
N TRP A 105 11.63 12.72 11.10
CA TRP A 105 10.74 13.02 12.21
C TRP A 105 10.14 11.74 12.81
N ARG A 106 9.56 11.87 13.99
CA ARG A 106 8.97 10.77 14.76
C ARG A 106 7.51 11.06 15.05
N LEU A 107 6.65 10.09 14.84
CA LEU A 107 5.30 10.05 15.39
C LEU A 107 5.27 9.07 16.57
N LEU A 108 5.07 9.60 17.76
CA LEU A 108 4.85 8.81 18.97
C LEU A 108 3.37 8.94 19.37
N VAL A 109 2.69 7.80 19.45
CA VAL A 109 1.31 7.71 19.94
C VAL A 109 1.32 6.89 21.21
N THR A 110 0.79 7.43 22.30
CA THR A 110 0.69 6.71 23.58
C THR A 110 -0.73 6.72 24.11
N SER A 111 -1.12 5.64 24.78
CA SER A 111 -2.39 5.61 25.50
C SER A 111 -2.33 6.56 26.69
N LEU A 112 -3.33 7.44 26.81
CA LEU A 112 -3.41 8.42 27.90
C LEU A 112 -3.51 7.73 29.27
N ASP A 113 -4.16 6.57 29.33
CA ASP A 113 -4.53 5.91 30.59
C ASP A 113 -3.42 4.99 31.13
N SER A 114 -2.64 4.39 30.24
CA SER A 114 -1.61 3.39 30.60
C SER A 114 -0.18 3.83 30.32
N GLU A 115 0.03 4.99 29.68
CA GLU A 115 1.33 5.45 29.15
C GLU A 115 2.01 4.37 28.26
N THR A 116 1.23 3.44 27.73
CA THR A 116 1.74 2.41 26.82
C THR A 116 1.90 3.02 25.44
N THR A 117 3.06 2.79 24.83
CA THR A 117 3.29 3.12 23.44
C THR A 117 2.31 2.34 22.58
N PHE A 118 1.45 3.06 21.87
CA PHE A 118 0.57 2.52 20.85
C PHE A 118 1.30 2.46 19.50
N MET A 119 2.07 3.50 19.18
CA MET A 119 2.85 3.59 17.95
C MET A 119 4.10 4.44 18.18
N ASP A 120 5.21 4.02 17.59
CA ASP A 120 6.46 4.77 17.63
C ASP A 120 7.17 4.60 16.29
N THR A 121 6.95 5.55 15.38
CA THR A 121 7.38 5.44 14.00
C THR A 121 8.33 6.57 13.63
N LEU A 122 9.44 6.21 12.99
CA LEU A 122 10.35 7.15 12.33
C LEU A 122 9.93 7.33 10.89
N MET A 123 9.83 8.57 10.45
CA MET A 123 9.42 8.96 9.11
C MET A 123 10.50 9.86 8.51
N SER A 124 10.72 9.72 7.21
CA SER A 124 11.60 10.58 6.43
C SER A 124 10.79 11.12 5.26
N ASP A 125 10.83 12.43 5.05
CA ASP A 125 10.02 13.10 4.04
C ASP A 125 10.81 14.16 3.29
N VAL A 126 10.33 14.52 2.11
CA VAL A 126 10.85 15.62 1.30
C VAL A 126 9.78 16.68 1.20
N LEU A 127 10.15 17.91 1.51
CA LEU A 127 9.30 19.08 1.44
C LEU A 127 9.40 19.72 0.05
N ILE A 128 8.28 20.31 -0.39
CA ILE A 128 8.26 21.24 -1.52
C ILE A 128 7.84 22.62 -1.02
N GLU A 129 8.49 23.65 -1.53
CA GLU A 129 8.11 25.04 -1.26
C GLU A 129 6.79 25.40 -1.94
N THR A 130 5.99 26.19 -1.24
CA THR A 130 4.78 26.84 -1.75
C THR A 130 4.93 28.36 -1.64
N GLU A 131 3.94 29.13 -2.10
CA GLU A 131 4.02 30.61 -2.04
C GLU A 131 4.20 31.13 -0.60
N ASP A 132 3.65 30.45 0.40
CA ASP A 132 3.58 30.94 1.79
C ASP A 132 4.19 29.97 2.84
N SER A 133 4.56 28.74 2.48
CA SER A 133 5.02 27.69 3.42
C SER A 133 5.62 26.49 2.66
N TYR A 134 5.56 25.29 3.26
CA TYR A 134 5.91 24.02 2.64
C TYR A 134 4.72 23.08 2.56
N GLN A 135 4.89 22.01 1.79
CA GLN A 135 4.07 20.81 1.87
C GLN A 135 4.95 19.57 1.87
N PHE A 136 4.54 18.50 2.54
CA PHE A 136 5.10 17.17 2.36
C PHE A 136 4.87 16.72 0.91
N TYR A 137 5.95 16.35 0.25
CA TYR A 137 5.95 15.86 -1.13
C TYR A 137 6.38 14.40 -1.20
N GLY A 138 7.11 13.89 -0.21
CA GLY A 138 7.66 12.56 -0.23
C GLY A 138 8.84 12.43 -1.19
N ASN A 139 9.63 11.37 -1.00
CA ASN A 139 10.87 11.17 -1.77
C ASN A 139 10.65 10.73 -3.24
N GLN A 140 9.40 10.53 -3.66
CA GLN A 140 9.00 10.09 -5.01
C GLN A 140 9.65 8.77 -5.44
N ALA A 141 10.25 8.03 -4.51
CA ALA A 141 10.83 6.74 -4.79
C ALA A 141 9.70 5.72 -4.94
N ASP A 142 9.76 4.91 -5.99
CA ASP A 142 8.89 3.75 -6.12
C ASP A 142 9.55 2.55 -5.43
N MET A 143 8.81 1.91 -4.53
CA MET A 143 9.30 0.83 -3.68
C MET A 143 8.32 -0.33 -3.73
N ARG A 144 8.84 -1.54 -3.67
CA ARG A 144 8.10 -2.80 -3.82
C ARG A 144 6.93 -2.92 -2.84
N ASN A 145 5.77 -3.32 -3.33
CA ASN A 145 4.64 -3.70 -2.48
C ASN A 145 4.70 -5.18 -2.13
N VAL A 146 4.06 -5.53 -1.01
CA VAL A 146 4.05 -6.90 -0.48
C VAL A 146 2.62 -7.45 -0.43
N VAL A 147 2.49 -8.75 -0.65
CA VAL A 147 1.22 -9.47 -0.55
C VAL A 147 1.36 -10.65 0.40
N ILE A 148 0.36 -10.83 1.26
CA ILE A 148 0.25 -12.00 2.13
C ILE A 148 -1.01 -12.79 1.81
N GLU A 149 -0.85 -14.08 1.56
CA GLU A 149 -1.98 -15.01 1.48
C GLU A 149 -2.16 -15.65 2.86
N LEU A 150 -3.27 -15.37 3.54
CA LEU A 150 -3.64 -15.99 4.81
C LEU A 150 -4.61 -17.14 4.56
N PHE A 151 -4.31 -18.31 5.10
CA PHE A 151 -5.29 -19.39 5.25
C PHE A 151 -5.86 -19.37 6.65
N THR A 152 -7.17 -19.26 6.76
CA THR A 152 -7.91 -19.09 8.02
C THR A 152 -9.18 -19.96 8.07
N GLY A 153 -9.91 -19.92 9.18
CA GLY A 153 -11.27 -20.42 9.25
C GLY A 153 -12.00 -20.03 10.54
N GLN A 154 -13.33 -19.89 10.46
CA GLN A 154 -14.19 -19.44 11.57
C GLN A 154 -14.11 -20.34 12.81
N TRP A 155 -13.76 -21.61 12.64
CA TRP A 155 -13.60 -22.58 13.72
C TRP A 155 -12.26 -22.46 14.47
N CYS A 156 -11.29 -21.71 13.93
CA CYS A 156 -9.92 -21.64 14.39
C CYS A 156 -9.75 -20.57 15.48
N SER A 157 -9.46 -20.99 16.71
CA SER A 157 -9.31 -20.08 17.85
C SER A 157 -8.08 -19.17 17.79
N ASN A 158 -7.05 -19.54 17.02
CA ASN A 158 -5.81 -18.77 16.92
C ASN A 158 -5.79 -17.84 15.70
N CYS A 159 -6.74 -17.99 14.79
CA CYS A 159 -6.79 -17.24 13.56
C CYS A 159 -7.14 -15.75 13.74
N PRO A 160 -8.04 -15.35 14.68
CA PRO A 160 -8.37 -13.95 14.89
C PRO A 160 -7.15 -13.04 15.13
N SER A 161 -6.14 -13.51 15.85
CA SER A 161 -4.93 -12.72 16.07
C SER A 161 -4.13 -12.45 14.79
N ALA A 162 -4.15 -13.36 13.82
CA ALA A 162 -3.50 -13.16 12.53
C ALA A 162 -4.33 -12.25 11.60
N GLU A 163 -5.65 -12.41 11.61
CA GLU A 163 -6.59 -11.56 10.87
C GLU A 163 -6.46 -10.09 11.34
N GLU A 164 -6.51 -9.87 12.65
CA GLU A 164 -6.34 -8.55 13.27
C GLU A 164 -4.96 -7.94 12.96
N ALA A 165 -3.88 -8.74 13.05
CA ALA A 165 -2.54 -8.26 12.73
C ALA A 165 -2.41 -7.80 11.26
N LEU A 166 -2.96 -8.57 10.31
CA LEU A 166 -2.93 -8.23 8.89
C LEU A 166 -3.78 -6.99 8.59
N HIS A 167 -4.94 -6.86 9.23
CA HIS A 167 -5.78 -5.67 9.13
C HIS A 167 -5.04 -4.43 9.64
N ASN A 168 -4.42 -4.51 10.82
CA ASN A 168 -3.63 -3.42 11.38
C ASN A 168 -2.46 -3.02 10.46
N LEU A 169 -1.77 -4.01 9.87
CA LEU A 169 -0.69 -3.76 8.92
C LEU A 169 -1.19 -3.11 7.62
N ARG A 170 -2.35 -3.49 7.10
CA ARG A 170 -2.97 -2.85 5.93
C ARG A 170 -3.32 -1.39 6.21
N MET A 171 -3.76 -1.07 7.43
CA MET A 171 -4.01 0.31 7.86
C MET A 171 -2.71 1.10 8.02
N GLN A 172 -1.64 0.46 8.52
CA GLN A 172 -0.34 1.09 8.73
C GLN A 172 0.44 1.34 7.42
N TYR A 173 0.44 0.38 6.50
CA TYR A 173 1.25 0.40 5.28
C TYR A 173 0.45 0.77 4.02
N GLY A 174 -0.87 1.00 4.13
CA GLY A 174 -1.70 1.46 3.02
C GLY A 174 -1.56 0.57 1.77
N SER A 175 -1.52 1.20 0.60
CA SER A 175 -1.33 0.54 -0.71
C SER A 175 -0.03 -0.28 -0.86
N ARG A 176 0.95 -0.15 0.06
CA ARG A 176 2.20 -0.92 0.03
C ARG A 176 2.04 -2.35 0.53
N PHE A 177 0.93 -2.65 1.19
CA PHE A 177 0.66 -3.94 1.80
C PHE A 177 -0.73 -4.43 1.41
N SER A 178 -0.82 -5.57 0.75
CA SER A 178 -2.08 -6.25 0.47
C SER A 178 -2.12 -7.59 1.17
N TYR A 179 -3.30 -8.08 1.50
CA TYR A 179 -3.46 -9.45 1.97
C TYR A 179 -4.79 -10.03 1.52
N VAL A 180 -4.86 -11.35 1.50
CA VAL A 180 -6.03 -12.13 1.06
C VAL A 180 -6.33 -13.19 2.10
N GLU A 181 -7.59 -13.29 2.54
CA GLU A 181 -8.05 -14.36 3.43
C GLU A 181 -8.71 -15.51 2.64
N TYR A 182 -8.05 -16.66 2.62
CA TYR A 182 -8.59 -17.91 2.09
C TYR A 182 -9.15 -18.75 3.24
N HIS A 183 -10.46 -18.84 3.29
CA HIS A 183 -11.16 -19.67 4.26
C HIS A 183 -11.09 -21.16 3.93
N VAL A 184 -10.79 -21.99 4.95
CA VAL A 184 -10.60 -23.44 4.81
C VAL A 184 -11.57 -24.19 5.72
N GLY A 185 -12.50 -24.92 5.08
CA GLY A 185 -13.35 -25.90 5.76
C GLY A 185 -14.44 -25.32 6.65
N ASP A 186 -14.89 -24.09 6.39
CA ASP A 186 -15.98 -23.41 7.07
C ASP A 186 -17.05 -22.90 6.08
N GLN A 187 -17.92 -21.99 6.51
CA GLN A 187 -18.99 -21.46 5.66
C GLN A 187 -18.44 -20.52 4.60
N LEU A 188 -17.40 -19.75 4.91
CA LEU A 188 -16.81 -18.74 4.03
C LEU A 188 -15.90 -19.34 2.94
N ALA A 189 -15.54 -20.62 3.07
CA ALA A 189 -14.67 -21.31 2.12
C ALA A 189 -15.17 -21.26 0.65
N GLY A 190 -14.29 -20.78 -0.24
CA GLY A 190 -14.46 -20.85 -1.69
C GLY A 190 -13.74 -22.07 -2.32
N ASP A 191 -13.66 -22.10 -3.65
CA ASP A 191 -12.95 -23.16 -4.40
C ASP A 191 -11.44 -22.92 -4.43
N PHE A 192 -10.80 -22.98 -3.26
CA PHE A 192 -9.38 -22.67 -3.06
C PHE A 192 -8.57 -23.85 -2.50
N ALA A 193 -9.12 -25.06 -2.56
CA ALA A 193 -8.44 -26.25 -2.04
C ALA A 193 -7.08 -26.49 -2.73
N ASP A 194 -7.00 -26.24 -4.03
CA ASP A 194 -5.76 -26.36 -4.81
C ASP A 194 -4.72 -25.31 -4.42
N VAL A 195 -5.17 -24.10 -4.05
CA VAL A 195 -4.29 -23.03 -3.55
C VAL A 195 -3.67 -23.42 -2.21
N PHE A 196 -4.49 -23.89 -1.27
CA PHE A 196 -4.00 -24.35 0.03
C PHE A 196 -3.06 -25.55 -0.14
N GLY A 197 -3.40 -26.49 -1.04
CA GLY A 197 -2.61 -27.69 -1.34
C GLY A 197 -1.31 -27.42 -2.11
N TYR A 198 -1.17 -26.27 -2.77
CA TYR A 198 0.03 -25.88 -3.50
C TYR A 198 1.21 -25.58 -2.54
N TYR A 199 0.92 -24.87 -1.44
CA TYR A 199 1.91 -24.53 -0.43
C TYR A 199 2.20 -25.69 0.53
N PRO A 200 3.39 -25.74 1.16
CA PRO A 200 3.76 -26.79 2.10
C PRO A 200 3.01 -26.59 3.43
N ASN A 201 1.73 -26.95 3.45
CA ASN A 201 0.88 -26.87 4.62
C ASN A 201 0.94 -28.17 5.44
N THR A 202 0.79 -28.04 6.76
CA THR A 202 0.67 -29.18 7.69
C THR A 202 -0.78 -29.43 8.13
N GLY A 203 -1.75 -28.79 7.47
CA GLY A 203 -3.14 -28.73 7.90
C GLY A 203 -3.37 -27.90 9.18
N THR A 204 -2.43 -27.03 9.55
CA THR A 204 -2.51 -26.14 10.71
C THR A 204 -2.83 -24.73 10.25
N LEU A 205 -3.76 -24.06 10.95
CA LEU A 205 -4.15 -22.67 10.73
C LEU A 205 -3.94 -21.85 12.02
N PRO A 206 -3.73 -20.53 11.91
CA PRO A 206 -3.55 -19.77 10.66
C PRO A 206 -2.20 -20.07 9.98
N LEU A 207 -2.19 -20.03 8.64
CA LEU A 207 -0.98 -20.15 7.83
C LEU A 207 -0.87 -18.94 6.90
N GLY A 208 0.20 -18.16 7.05
CA GLY A 208 0.51 -17.05 6.16
C GLY A 208 1.60 -17.41 5.15
N ILE A 209 1.40 -16.99 3.91
CA ILE A 209 2.41 -17.04 2.85
C ILE A 209 2.83 -15.62 2.53
N VAL A 210 4.01 -15.23 3.00
CA VAL A 210 4.56 -13.89 2.75
C VAL A 210 5.27 -13.89 1.40
N ASN A 211 4.82 -13.02 0.50
CA ASN A 211 5.33 -12.85 -0.86
C ASN A 211 5.57 -14.18 -1.59
N GLY A 212 4.65 -15.14 -1.43
CA GLY A 212 4.67 -16.43 -2.11
C GLY A 212 5.72 -17.44 -1.63
N ASN A 213 6.72 -17.04 -0.83
CA ASN A 213 7.93 -17.84 -0.63
C ASN A 213 8.32 -18.08 0.84
N ALA A 214 7.77 -17.32 1.78
CA ALA A 214 7.96 -17.55 3.21
C ALA A 214 6.65 -18.07 3.84
N ASN A 215 6.73 -19.24 4.49
CA ASN A 215 5.60 -19.87 5.17
C ASN A 215 5.70 -19.57 6.66
N ILE A 216 4.69 -18.91 7.21
CA ILE A 216 4.64 -18.54 8.63
C ILE A 216 3.39 -19.14 9.26
N ILE A 217 3.57 -19.92 10.33
CA ILE A 217 2.45 -20.42 11.15
C ILE A 217 2.34 -19.48 12.34
N TYR A 218 1.33 -18.63 12.34
CA TYR A 218 1.12 -17.67 13.42
C TYR A 218 0.54 -18.41 14.63
N SER A 219 1.41 -18.69 15.59
CA SER A 219 1.07 -19.42 16.82
C SER A 219 1.08 -18.53 18.06
N ALA A 220 1.22 -17.22 17.86
CA ALA A 220 1.30 -16.24 18.92
C ALA A 220 -0.08 -15.98 19.55
N PRO A 221 -0.13 -15.62 20.85
CA PRO A 221 -1.37 -15.41 21.60
C PRO A 221 -2.03 -14.04 21.36
N SER A 222 -1.37 -13.12 20.64
CA SER A 222 -1.87 -11.76 20.40
C SER A 222 -1.54 -11.25 19.00
N ALA A 223 -2.34 -10.30 18.51
CA ALA A 223 -2.12 -9.65 17.21
C ALA A 223 -0.79 -8.88 17.15
N GLU A 224 -0.36 -8.24 18.24
CA GLU A 224 0.92 -7.51 18.31
C GLU A 224 2.14 -8.42 18.06
N GLU A 225 2.14 -9.63 18.65
CA GLU A 225 3.22 -10.59 18.44
C GLU A 225 3.21 -11.13 17.00
N VAL A 226 2.03 -11.39 16.44
CA VAL A 226 1.90 -11.79 15.02
C VAL A 226 2.35 -10.66 14.08
N GLN A 227 1.97 -9.43 14.37
CA GLN A 227 2.37 -8.25 13.60
C GLN A 227 3.89 -8.11 13.56
N THR A 228 4.57 -8.25 14.70
CA THR A 228 6.04 -8.22 14.78
C THR A 228 6.70 -9.31 13.92
N GLU A 229 6.12 -10.52 13.91
CA GLU A 229 6.61 -11.63 13.08
C GLU A 229 6.48 -11.32 11.58
N ILE A 230 5.34 -10.75 11.17
CA ILE A 230 5.10 -10.33 9.79
C ILE A 230 6.03 -9.18 9.38
N GLU A 231 6.16 -8.14 10.21
CA GLU A 231 7.03 -6.99 9.94
C GLU A 231 8.48 -7.40 9.76
N THR A 232 8.96 -8.36 10.55
CA THR A 232 10.31 -8.94 10.38
C THR A 232 10.51 -9.52 8.99
N ALA A 233 9.47 -10.08 8.37
CA ALA A 233 9.51 -10.64 7.03
C ALA A 233 9.33 -9.57 5.92
N ILE A 234 8.48 -8.56 6.12
CA ILE A 234 8.12 -7.60 5.05
C ILE A 234 8.97 -6.33 5.02
N ILE A 235 9.50 -5.84 6.16
CA ILE A 235 10.25 -4.57 6.21
C ILE A 235 11.43 -4.56 5.23
N PRO A 236 12.27 -5.60 5.13
CA PRO A 236 13.35 -5.63 4.15
C PRO A 236 12.84 -5.50 2.71
N LEU A 237 11.68 -6.11 2.40
CA LEU A 237 11.09 -6.10 1.07
C LEU A 237 10.51 -4.72 0.72
N LEU A 238 9.89 -4.05 1.69
CA LEU A 238 9.33 -2.71 1.54
C LEU A 238 10.39 -1.62 1.30
N GLN A 239 11.67 -1.94 1.53
CA GLN A 239 12.82 -1.06 1.28
C GLN A 239 13.52 -1.35 -0.07
N GLU A 240 13.06 -2.36 -0.81
CA GLU A 240 13.60 -2.70 -2.13
C GLU A 240 12.86 -1.95 -3.24
N PRO A 241 13.55 -1.50 -4.29
CA PRO A 241 12.87 -1.06 -5.51
C PRO A 241 12.12 -2.24 -6.15
N PRO A 242 10.99 -2.00 -6.84
CA PRO A 242 10.24 -3.06 -7.49
C PRO A 242 11.05 -3.65 -8.66
N LEU A 243 11.12 -4.99 -8.72
CA LEU A 243 11.67 -5.73 -9.86
C LEU A 243 10.61 -6.04 -10.93
N ILE A 244 9.33 -5.85 -10.58
CA ILE A 244 8.19 -5.89 -11.49
C ILE A 244 7.32 -4.68 -11.19
N SER A 245 6.99 -3.91 -12.22
CA SER A 245 6.06 -2.78 -12.11
C SER A 245 4.71 -3.16 -12.71
N LEU A 246 3.64 -2.80 -12.01
CA LEU A 246 2.25 -3.01 -12.42
C LEU A 246 1.61 -1.64 -12.58
N THR A 247 1.24 -1.28 -13.81
CA THR A 247 0.74 0.06 -14.15
C THR A 247 -0.45 -0.03 -15.10
N ASP A 248 -1.09 1.12 -15.37
CA ASP A 248 -2.18 1.27 -16.34
C ASP A 248 -3.30 0.22 -16.18
N ILE A 249 -3.68 -0.07 -14.95
CA ILE A 249 -4.74 -1.03 -14.66
C ILE A 249 -6.07 -0.46 -15.14
N GLN A 250 -6.78 -1.26 -15.92
CA GLN A 250 -8.12 -0.97 -16.37
C GLN A 250 -9.01 -2.13 -15.99
N THR A 251 -10.17 -1.84 -15.42
CA THR A 251 -11.15 -2.84 -15.01
C THR A 251 -12.53 -2.48 -15.52
N ASN A 252 -13.33 -3.50 -15.77
CA ASN A 252 -14.74 -3.36 -16.08
C ASN A 252 -15.48 -4.50 -15.41
N LEU A 253 -16.29 -4.14 -14.41
CA LEU A 253 -17.06 -5.06 -13.59
C LEU A 253 -18.53 -5.05 -14.01
N THR A 254 -19.08 -6.26 -14.13
CA THR A 254 -20.52 -6.52 -14.29
C THR A 254 -20.93 -7.60 -13.28
N ASP A 255 -22.23 -7.82 -13.11
CA ASP A 255 -22.78 -8.81 -12.17
C ASP A 255 -22.27 -10.25 -12.36
N SER A 256 -21.71 -10.59 -13.52
CA SER A 256 -21.26 -11.96 -13.84
C SER A 256 -19.80 -12.06 -14.29
N LEU A 257 -19.15 -10.93 -14.54
CA LEU A 257 -17.86 -10.87 -15.21
C LEU A 257 -17.07 -9.65 -14.78
N LEU A 258 -15.81 -9.88 -14.38
CA LEU A 258 -14.78 -8.86 -14.30
C LEU A 258 -13.79 -9.09 -15.44
N THR A 259 -13.61 -8.07 -16.27
CA THR A 259 -12.52 -8.02 -17.25
C THR A 259 -11.53 -6.94 -16.85
N GLY A 260 -10.26 -7.15 -17.16
CA GLY A 260 -9.28 -6.10 -16.99
C GLY A 260 -7.98 -6.34 -17.74
N SER A 261 -7.14 -5.33 -17.70
CA SER A 261 -5.79 -5.34 -18.26
C SER A 261 -4.82 -4.66 -17.32
N VAL A 262 -3.58 -5.12 -17.29
CA VAL A 262 -2.48 -4.50 -16.55
C VAL A 262 -1.23 -4.45 -17.41
N GLN A 263 -0.54 -3.31 -17.41
CA GLN A 263 0.78 -3.19 -18.00
C GLN A 263 1.82 -3.73 -17.02
N ILE A 264 2.65 -4.66 -17.49
CA ILE A 264 3.66 -5.33 -16.67
C ILE A 264 5.04 -5.03 -17.25
N GLU A 265 5.90 -4.42 -16.45
CA GLU A 265 7.31 -4.26 -16.78
C GLU A 265 8.14 -5.16 -15.86
N VAL A 266 9.08 -5.91 -16.44
CA VAL A 266 9.92 -6.88 -15.72
C VAL A 266 11.37 -6.43 -15.80
N ASP A 267 12.01 -6.25 -14.65
CA ASP A 267 13.43 -5.95 -14.59
C ASP A 267 14.26 -7.10 -15.18
N THR A 268 15.34 -6.74 -15.88
CA THR A 268 16.23 -7.71 -16.54
C THR A 268 16.90 -8.73 -15.60
N ALA A 269 16.90 -8.47 -14.29
CA ALA A 269 17.39 -9.40 -13.27
C ALA A 269 16.44 -10.58 -13.03
N ILE A 270 15.17 -10.50 -13.45
CA ILE A 270 14.17 -11.53 -13.24
C ILE A 270 14.02 -12.43 -14.48
N SER A 271 13.98 -13.74 -14.24
CA SER A 271 13.63 -14.71 -15.26
C SER A 271 12.12 -14.74 -15.47
N THR A 272 11.66 -14.72 -16.73
CA THR A 272 10.23 -14.87 -17.06
C THR A 272 9.73 -16.31 -17.00
N ASN A 273 10.60 -17.31 -16.79
CA ASN A 273 10.17 -18.70 -16.68
C ASN A 273 9.18 -18.89 -15.52
N ASN A 274 8.06 -19.57 -15.78
CA ASN A 274 6.99 -19.82 -14.81
C ASN A 274 6.40 -18.56 -14.15
N LEU A 275 6.61 -17.39 -14.77
CA LEU A 275 6.07 -16.14 -14.27
C LEU A 275 4.56 -16.13 -14.53
N THR A 276 3.80 -15.87 -13.46
CA THR A 276 2.35 -15.94 -13.46
C THR A 276 1.79 -14.65 -12.90
N LEU A 277 0.80 -14.08 -13.58
CA LEU A 277 -0.07 -13.04 -13.03
C LEU A 277 -1.16 -13.73 -12.22
N VAL A 278 -1.32 -13.34 -10.96
CA VAL A 278 -2.41 -13.80 -10.10
C VAL A 278 -3.33 -12.62 -9.84
N ALA A 279 -4.63 -12.85 -10.00
CA ALA A 279 -5.65 -11.86 -9.69
C ALA A 279 -6.71 -12.48 -8.78
N VAL A 280 -7.03 -11.80 -7.69
CA VAL A 280 -8.01 -12.25 -6.69
C VAL A 280 -9.03 -11.17 -6.42
N LEU A 281 -10.30 -11.53 -6.58
CA LEU A 281 -11.45 -10.72 -6.20
C LEU A 281 -11.76 -10.98 -4.73
N MET A 282 -11.93 -9.93 -3.94
CA MET A 282 -12.16 -10.01 -2.49
C MET A 282 -13.34 -9.16 -2.05
N GLU A 283 -13.98 -9.55 -0.95
CA GLU A 283 -14.87 -8.70 -0.14
C GLU A 283 -14.04 -8.09 0.99
N ASP A 284 -14.04 -6.76 1.13
CA ASP A 284 -13.18 -6.05 2.08
C ASP A 284 -13.64 -6.20 3.53
N TYR A 285 -14.95 -6.34 3.77
CA TYR A 285 -15.54 -6.40 5.11
C TYR A 285 -16.77 -7.33 5.17
N ASN A 286 -16.78 -8.24 6.15
CA ASN A 286 -17.93 -9.10 6.42
C ASN A 286 -18.21 -9.26 7.92
N GLU A 287 -19.31 -8.69 8.40
CA GLU A 287 -19.77 -8.82 9.79
C GLU A 287 -20.83 -9.90 10.00
N GLU A 288 -21.43 -10.42 8.92
CA GLU A 288 -22.51 -11.42 9.01
C GLU A 288 -22.00 -12.78 9.50
N TYR A 289 -20.76 -13.10 9.14
CA TYR A 289 -20.11 -14.38 9.41
C TYR A 289 -18.86 -14.21 10.26
N PRO A 290 -18.97 -13.75 11.52
CA PRO A 290 -17.81 -13.35 12.30
C PRO A 290 -16.83 -14.50 12.56
N ASN A 291 -15.60 -14.13 12.87
CA ASN A 291 -14.52 -15.04 13.23
C ASN A 291 -14.76 -15.71 14.60
N HIS A 292 -13.79 -16.51 15.06
CA HIS A 292 -13.91 -17.25 16.31
C HIS A 292 -14.12 -16.36 17.55
N HIS A 293 -13.65 -15.11 17.52
CA HIS A 293 -13.82 -14.14 18.60
C HIS A 293 -15.11 -13.32 18.51
N GLY A 294 -15.83 -13.43 17.38
CA GLY A 294 -17.03 -12.63 17.13
C GLY A 294 -16.73 -11.32 16.36
N ASP A 295 -15.50 -11.13 15.90
CA ASP A 295 -15.09 -9.95 15.12
C ASP A 295 -15.40 -10.17 13.63
N PRO A 296 -15.61 -9.10 12.84
CA PRO A 296 -15.77 -9.18 11.39
C PRO A 296 -14.53 -9.79 10.70
N HIS A 297 -14.74 -10.38 9.53
CA HIS A 297 -13.65 -10.76 8.62
C HIS A 297 -13.34 -9.63 7.64
N HIS A 298 -12.12 -9.67 7.10
CA HIS A 298 -11.63 -8.70 6.14
C HIS A 298 -10.97 -9.39 4.94
N ASN A 299 -11.04 -8.78 3.75
CA ASN A 299 -10.36 -9.25 2.53
C ASN A 299 -10.60 -10.73 2.21
N ILE A 300 -11.84 -11.20 2.33
CA ILE A 300 -12.22 -12.59 2.04
C ILE A 300 -12.12 -12.84 0.54
N ALA A 301 -11.35 -13.86 0.14
CA ALA A 301 -11.25 -14.27 -1.25
C ALA A 301 -12.60 -14.79 -1.78
N LEU A 302 -13.08 -14.21 -2.88
CA LEU A 302 -14.30 -14.65 -3.57
C LEU A 302 -13.98 -15.49 -4.80
N LYS A 303 -13.00 -15.05 -5.61
CA LYS A 303 -12.54 -15.72 -6.83
C LYS A 303 -11.06 -15.47 -7.03
N ARG A 304 -10.37 -16.44 -7.64
CA ARG A 304 -8.96 -16.35 -8.03
C ARG A 304 -8.79 -16.83 -9.46
N VAL A 305 -7.96 -16.13 -10.22
CA VAL A 305 -7.46 -16.59 -11.52
C VAL A 305 -5.95 -16.46 -11.59
N THR A 306 -5.33 -17.33 -12.39
CA THR A 306 -3.91 -17.29 -12.70
C THR A 306 -3.71 -17.27 -14.21
N ILE A 307 -2.79 -16.45 -14.67
CA ILE A 307 -2.46 -16.29 -16.09
C ILE A 307 -0.96 -16.54 -16.23
N ASP A 308 -0.59 -17.59 -16.95
CA ASP A 308 0.81 -17.82 -17.31
C ASP A 308 1.27 -16.71 -18.27
N ILE A 309 2.19 -15.87 -17.79
CA ILE A 309 2.74 -14.75 -18.55
C ILE A 309 4.15 -15.04 -19.06
N SER A 310 4.67 -16.25 -18.85
CA SER A 310 6.07 -16.59 -19.13
C SER A 310 6.48 -16.47 -20.61
N ALA A 311 5.52 -16.62 -21.51
CA ALA A 311 5.70 -16.57 -22.96
C ALA A 311 4.97 -15.41 -23.64
N LEU A 312 4.34 -14.51 -22.89
CA LEU A 312 3.61 -13.36 -23.44
C LEU A 312 4.58 -12.25 -23.86
N ASN A 313 4.14 -11.42 -24.82
CA ASN A 313 4.78 -10.15 -25.11
C ASN A 313 4.33 -9.12 -24.07
N LEU A 314 5.23 -8.72 -23.17
CA LEU A 314 4.90 -7.78 -22.08
C LEU A 314 4.98 -6.31 -22.52
N ASP A 315 5.36 -6.03 -23.77
CA ASP A 315 5.16 -4.69 -24.36
C ASP A 315 3.67 -4.36 -24.57
N ASP A 316 2.80 -5.38 -24.57
CA ASP A 316 1.35 -5.24 -24.64
C ASP A 316 0.73 -5.51 -23.24
N PRO A 317 -0.37 -4.82 -22.86
CA PRO A 317 -1.06 -5.10 -21.61
C PRO A 317 -1.54 -6.56 -21.50
N VAL A 318 -1.32 -7.16 -20.32
CA VAL A 318 -1.80 -8.51 -20.02
C VAL A 318 -3.27 -8.44 -19.61
N ASN A 319 -4.12 -9.12 -20.37
CA ASN A 319 -5.55 -9.20 -20.08
C ASN A 319 -5.86 -10.34 -19.11
N PHE A 320 -6.83 -10.12 -18.24
CA PHE A 320 -7.37 -11.14 -17.34
C PHE A 320 -8.91 -11.07 -17.31
N GLU A 321 -9.50 -12.18 -16.90
CA GLU A 321 -10.94 -12.35 -16.83
C GLU A 321 -11.30 -13.20 -15.61
N ILE A 322 -12.20 -12.70 -14.76
CA ILE A 322 -12.80 -13.46 -13.66
C ILE A 322 -14.28 -13.66 -13.99
N ASN A 323 -14.63 -14.90 -14.26
CA ASN A 323 -15.95 -15.34 -14.68
C ASN A 323 -16.80 -15.82 -13.50
N GLU A 324 -18.08 -16.06 -13.79
CA GLU A 324 -19.04 -16.69 -12.89
C GLU A 324 -19.17 -15.91 -11.58
N LEU A 325 -19.19 -14.58 -11.68
CA LEU A 325 -19.43 -13.71 -10.53
C LEU A 325 -20.91 -13.74 -10.09
N ASP A 326 -21.80 -14.24 -10.94
CA ASP A 326 -23.19 -14.56 -10.61
C ASP A 326 -23.32 -15.88 -9.81
N VAL A 327 -22.20 -16.59 -9.63
CA VAL A 327 -22.08 -17.83 -8.85
C VAL A 327 -20.91 -17.69 -7.87
N LEU A 328 -21.13 -16.88 -6.84
CA LEU A 328 -20.23 -16.75 -5.69
C LEU A 328 -20.40 -17.94 -4.72
N PRO A 329 -19.48 -18.10 -3.74
CA PRO A 329 -19.65 -19.08 -2.68
C PRO A 329 -21.05 -19.08 -2.07
N GLN A 330 -21.59 -20.26 -1.74
CA GLN A 330 -23.00 -20.42 -1.38
C GLN A 330 -23.44 -19.53 -0.21
N TRP A 331 -22.58 -19.33 0.77
CA TRP A 331 -22.83 -18.48 1.93
C TRP A 331 -23.20 -17.05 1.54
N TYR A 332 -22.56 -16.53 0.49
CA TYR A 332 -22.80 -15.20 -0.01
C TYR A 332 -24.15 -15.14 -0.76
N MET A 333 -24.40 -16.12 -1.62
CA MET A 333 -25.62 -16.20 -2.43
C MET A 333 -26.90 -16.41 -1.60
N ASP A 334 -26.80 -16.88 -0.36
CA ASP A 334 -27.93 -17.10 0.53
C ASP A 334 -28.49 -15.80 1.14
N ASN A 335 -27.65 -14.76 1.30
CA ASN A 335 -28.02 -13.54 2.02
C ASN A 335 -27.96 -12.27 1.16
N ALA A 336 -27.31 -12.30 0.00
CA ALA A 336 -27.12 -11.14 -0.84
C ALA A 336 -27.81 -11.25 -2.21
N THR A 337 -28.10 -10.08 -2.80
CA THR A 337 -28.51 -9.96 -4.21
C THR A 337 -27.49 -9.10 -4.95
N GLY A 338 -26.73 -9.67 -5.88
CA GLY A 338 -25.68 -8.96 -6.61
C GLY A 338 -24.30 -9.29 -6.02
N LEU A 339 -23.30 -8.46 -6.30
CA LEU A 339 -21.96 -8.57 -5.73
C LEU A 339 -21.82 -7.67 -4.49
N PRO A 340 -20.83 -7.87 -3.59
CA PRO A 340 -20.63 -6.99 -2.44
C PRO A 340 -20.47 -5.52 -2.87
N GLU A 341 -20.80 -4.58 -1.97
CA GLU A 341 -20.63 -3.15 -2.26
C GLU A 341 -19.18 -2.68 -2.07
N ASP A 342 -18.34 -3.52 -1.45
CA ASP A 342 -16.99 -3.27 -1.00
C ASP A 342 -16.00 -4.29 -1.61
N ILE A 343 -15.97 -4.33 -2.93
CA ILE A 343 -15.14 -5.29 -3.66
C ILE A 343 -13.82 -4.67 -4.06
N THR A 344 -12.76 -5.43 -3.80
CA THR A 344 -11.41 -5.08 -4.21
C THR A 344 -10.80 -6.19 -5.07
N LEU A 345 -9.97 -5.77 -6.02
CA LEU A 345 -9.13 -6.62 -6.83
C LEU A 345 -7.69 -6.46 -6.39
N VAL A 346 -7.07 -7.54 -5.95
CA VAL A 346 -5.62 -7.60 -5.74
C VAL A 346 -4.97 -8.38 -6.87
N ILE A 347 -3.90 -7.83 -7.43
CA ILE A 347 -3.13 -8.40 -8.53
C ILE A 347 -1.67 -8.45 -8.13
N TRP A 348 -1.02 -9.59 -8.31
CA TRP A 348 0.41 -9.71 -8.13
C TRP A 348 1.04 -10.59 -9.21
N VAL A 349 2.36 -10.45 -9.38
CA VAL A 349 3.14 -11.32 -10.27
C VAL A 349 4.07 -12.19 -9.45
N GLN A 350 4.02 -13.49 -9.69
CA GLN A 350 4.74 -14.50 -8.93
C GLN A 350 5.33 -15.57 -9.85
N THR A 351 6.51 -16.06 -9.50
CA THR A 351 7.02 -17.31 -10.07
C THR A 351 6.26 -18.50 -9.45
N LEU A 352 5.62 -19.34 -10.25
CA LEU A 352 4.92 -20.53 -9.76
C LEU A 352 5.52 -21.81 -10.35
N GLU A 353 6.30 -22.53 -9.55
CA GLU A 353 6.88 -23.83 -9.93
C GLU A 353 6.01 -25.00 -9.47
N THR A 354 5.99 -26.09 -10.24
CA THR A 354 5.38 -27.35 -9.80
C THR A 354 6.46 -28.45 -9.78
N PRO A 355 6.84 -28.99 -8.61
CA PRO A 355 6.31 -28.68 -7.27
C PRO A 355 6.76 -27.30 -6.74
N TYR A 356 6.06 -26.80 -5.73
CA TYR A 356 6.41 -25.57 -5.01
C TYR A 356 7.86 -25.57 -4.51
N ASN A 357 8.51 -24.43 -4.60
CA ASN A 357 9.87 -24.19 -4.13
C ASN A 357 9.97 -22.83 -3.44
N GLN A 358 10.11 -22.84 -2.11
CA GLN A 358 10.23 -21.64 -1.28
C GLN A 358 11.40 -20.71 -1.64
N ASN A 359 12.38 -21.18 -2.41
CA ASN A 359 13.52 -20.33 -2.78
C ASN A 359 13.28 -19.55 -4.07
N THR A 360 12.26 -19.92 -4.85
CA THR A 360 12.02 -19.37 -6.20
C THR A 360 10.60 -18.90 -6.40
N CYS A 361 9.61 -19.44 -5.69
CA CYS A 361 8.19 -19.09 -5.85
C CYS A 361 7.79 -17.73 -5.27
N THR A 362 8.58 -16.69 -5.54
CA THR A 362 8.45 -15.34 -4.99
C THR A 362 7.41 -14.52 -5.75
N ALA A 363 6.54 -13.82 -5.02
CA ALA A 363 5.74 -12.72 -5.53
C ALA A 363 6.58 -11.44 -5.55
N TYR A 364 6.75 -10.81 -6.71
CA TYR A 364 7.69 -9.72 -6.90
C TYR A 364 7.12 -8.34 -6.58
N ASN A 365 5.84 -8.13 -6.88
CA ASN A 365 5.13 -6.90 -6.58
C ASN A 365 3.62 -7.15 -6.63
N THR A 366 2.85 -6.27 -5.98
CA THR A 366 1.39 -6.34 -5.92
C THR A 366 0.78 -4.96 -6.09
N ILE A 367 -0.48 -4.94 -6.49
CA ILE A 367 -1.31 -3.75 -6.59
C ILE A 367 -2.75 -4.11 -6.24
N GLU A 368 -3.43 -3.18 -5.59
CA GLU A 368 -4.78 -3.33 -5.10
C GLU A 368 -5.66 -2.22 -5.69
N VAL A 369 -6.84 -2.58 -6.18
CA VAL A 369 -7.76 -1.69 -6.88
C VAL A 369 -9.16 -1.89 -6.34
N SER A 370 -9.73 -0.85 -5.74
CA SER A 370 -11.16 -0.85 -5.40
C SER A 370 -11.98 -0.84 -6.68
N LEU A 371 -12.98 -1.72 -6.75
CA LEU A 371 -13.86 -1.86 -7.91
C LEU A 371 -15.21 -1.16 -7.72
N ASN A 372 -15.36 -0.42 -6.62
CA ASN A 372 -16.57 0.31 -6.30
C ASN A 372 -16.71 1.52 -7.24
N ASN A 373 -17.94 1.75 -7.75
CA ASN A 373 -18.26 2.85 -8.65
C ASN A 373 -18.39 4.21 -7.95
#